data_AF-A0A7S1QEI6-F1
#
_entry.id   AF-A0A7S1QEI6-F1
#
_cell.length_a   1.000
_cell.length_b   1.000
_cell.length_c   1.000
_cell.angle_alpha   90.00
_cell.angle_beta   90.00
_cell.angle_gamma   90.00
#
_symmetry.space_group_name_H-M   'P 1'
#
loop_
_entity.id
_entity.type
_entity.pdbx_description
1 polymer ?
#
loop_
_entity_poly.entity_id
_entity_poly.type
_entity_poly.pdbx_seq_one_letter_code
_entity_poly.pdbx_strand_id
1 'polypeptide(L)'
;YFRRILSQTKDVDAGGVLLAPMGLSWGYFLNVLRQWCLRDPTEENIMRSVVGFGLTLLVNTSVKTRGILASHSRVAKWLDKNNTPGTLKHYGKQGVLVPPSNSSIRACWAAYQSRSSMRLFAESDAGRAAGVELRAMDPETWWWELPKYRFLLSPLGSGIQTAKSVEALMVLTIPIVQRMRFAAFDELAAMGFPIVLVEGWVEVTAANASRWWQALSPRLE
;
A
#
# COMPACT_ATOMS: atom_id res chain seq x y z
N TYR A 1 -3.51 17.71 5.81
CA TYR A 1 -3.65 16.41 6.51
C TYR A 1 -2.35 15.59 6.55
N PHE A 2 -1.63 15.51 5.42
CA PHE A 2 -0.43 14.68 5.21
C PHE A 2 0.79 14.96 6.11
N ARG A 3 0.92 16.19 6.66
CA ARG A 3 1.96 16.49 7.66
C ARG A 3 1.88 15.62 8.94
N ARG A 4 0.71 15.01 9.23
CA ARG A 4 0.52 14.11 10.38
C ARG A 4 0.91 12.65 10.09
N ILE A 5 0.99 12.26 8.82
CA ILE A 5 1.32 10.88 8.42
C ILE A 5 2.77 10.53 8.80
N LEU A 6 3.66 11.51 8.75
CA LEU A 6 5.05 11.34 9.15
C LEU A 6 5.23 11.18 10.68
N SER A 7 4.23 11.50 11.50
CA SER A 7 4.36 11.58 12.96
C SER A 7 3.38 10.73 13.78
N GLN A 8 2.40 10.06 13.15
CA GLN A 8 1.43 9.21 13.84
C GLN A 8 1.74 7.73 13.63
N THR A 9 2.76 7.26 14.33
CA THR A 9 3.00 5.85 14.60
C THR A 9 2.22 5.47 15.86
N LYS A 10 0.94 5.11 15.71
CA LYS A 10 0.16 4.57 16.83
C LYS A 10 0.18 3.05 16.75
N ASP A 11 0.64 2.40 17.81
CA ASP A 11 0.41 0.97 18.01
C ASP A 11 -1.10 0.77 18.18
N VAL A 12 -1.74 0.18 17.19
CA VAL A 12 -3.16 -0.16 17.27
C VAL A 12 -3.25 -1.57 17.87
N ASP A 13 -3.83 -1.68 19.06
CA ASP A 13 -4.09 -2.98 19.69
C ASP A 13 -5.35 -3.60 19.08
N ALA A 14 -5.15 -4.61 18.22
CA ALA A 14 -6.22 -5.37 17.62
C ALA A 14 -6.15 -6.83 18.07
N GLY A 15 -6.64 -7.13 19.29
CA GLY A 15 -6.95 -8.48 19.75
C GLY A 15 -5.79 -9.47 19.61
N GLY A 16 -4.61 -9.12 20.15
CA GLY A 16 -3.41 -9.95 20.10
C GLY A 16 -2.57 -9.80 18.82
N VAL A 17 -2.81 -8.76 18.02
CA VAL A 17 -1.93 -8.34 16.93
C VAL A 17 -1.29 -7.00 17.30
N LEU A 18 0.02 -7.02 17.58
CA LEU A 18 0.83 -5.80 17.64
C LEU A 18 0.94 -5.24 16.22
N LEU A 19 0.19 -4.17 15.93
CA LEU A 19 0.32 -3.44 14.67
C LEU A 19 1.54 -2.53 14.75
N ALA A 20 2.65 -2.98 14.16
CA ALA A 20 3.79 -2.12 13.97
C ALA A 20 3.41 -1.03 12.94
N PRO A 21 3.60 0.26 13.26
CA PRO A 21 3.33 1.34 12.35
C PRO A 21 4.25 1.20 11.14
N MET A 22 3.69 0.78 10.00
CA MET A 22 4.51 0.61 8.82
C MET A 22 4.72 1.97 8.16
N GLY A 23 5.96 2.45 8.28
CA GLY A 23 6.47 3.53 7.43
C GLY A 23 6.53 3.12 5.95
N LEU A 24 7.24 3.93 5.17
CA LEU A 24 7.48 3.65 3.75
C LEU A 24 8.07 2.25 3.54
N SER A 25 7.74 1.59 2.42
CA SER A 25 8.33 0.29 2.17
C SER A 25 9.81 0.51 1.95
N TRP A 26 10.62 -0.12 2.80
CA TRP A 26 12.07 -0.02 2.74
C TRP A 26 12.59 -0.26 1.33
N GLY A 27 12.00 -1.18 0.55
CA GLY A 27 12.41 -1.41 -0.83
C GLY A 27 12.13 -0.25 -1.80
N TYR A 28 11.08 0.55 -1.59
CA TYR A 28 10.77 1.71 -2.44
C TYR A 28 11.49 2.96 -1.96
N PHE A 29 11.58 3.14 -0.65
CA PHE A 29 12.26 4.28 -0.03
C PHE A 29 13.79 4.17 -0.12
N LEU A 30 14.36 2.98 0.11
CA LEU A 30 15.79 2.78 -0.04
C LEU A 30 16.25 2.99 -1.47
N ASN A 31 15.45 2.69 -2.51
CA ASN A 31 15.89 2.96 -3.88
C ASN A 31 15.97 4.46 -4.18
N VAL A 32 15.07 5.25 -3.59
CA VAL A 32 15.15 6.71 -3.60
C VAL A 32 16.41 7.17 -2.87
N LEU A 33 16.65 6.68 -1.65
CA LEU A 33 17.88 6.98 -0.91
C LEU A 33 19.15 6.42 -1.57
N ARG A 34 19.08 5.32 -2.32
CA ARG A 34 20.24 4.62 -2.89
C ARG A 34 20.85 5.41 -4.03
N GLN A 35 20.01 5.99 -4.89
CA GLN A 35 20.44 6.88 -5.96
C GLN A 35 21.15 8.13 -5.43
N TRP A 36 20.94 8.44 -4.15
CA TRP A 36 21.23 9.74 -3.55
C TRP A 36 22.33 9.70 -2.48
N CYS A 37 22.32 8.69 -1.62
CA CYS A 37 23.25 8.52 -0.50
C CYS A 37 24.46 7.64 -0.83
N LEU A 38 24.37 6.71 -1.81
CA LEU A 38 25.48 5.78 -2.05
C LEU A 38 26.61 6.34 -2.93
N ARG A 39 26.43 7.51 -3.56
CA ARG A 39 27.49 8.12 -4.38
C ARG A 39 28.40 9.04 -3.58
N ASP A 40 27.86 9.74 -2.56
CA ASP A 40 28.62 10.61 -1.65
C ASP A 40 27.74 11.01 -0.44
N PRO A 41 27.85 10.34 0.72
CA PRO A 41 26.95 10.51 1.86
C PRO A 41 27.28 11.73 2.74
N THR A 42 27.56 12.89 2.14
CA THR A 42 27.68 14.14 2.89
C THR A 42 26.30 14.61 3.37
N GLU A 43 26.27 15.34 4.47
CA GLU A 43 25.03 15.97 5.00
C GLU A 43 24.34 16.83 3.92
N GLU A 44 25.12 17.57 3.14
CA GLU A 44 24.61 18.38 2.03
C GLU A 44 23.88 17.53 0.98
N ASN A 45 24.47 16.41 0.56
CA ASN A 45 23.85 15.52 -0.43
C ASN A 45 22.59 14.86 0.12
N ILE A 46 22.59 14.47 1.41
CA ILE A 46 21.38 13.94 2.08
C ILE A 46 20.27 15.00 2.08
N MET A 47 20.58 16.25 2.47
CA MET A 47 19.59 17.34 2.49
C MET A 47 19.06 17.66 1.09
N ARG A 48 19.93 17.73 0.08
CA ARG A 48 19.55 17.93 -1.33
C ARG A 48 18.62 16.83 -1.82
N SER A 49 18.85 15.61 -1.37
CA SER A 49 18.07 14.42 -1.71
C SER A 49 16.69 14.42 -1.06
N VAL A 50 16.61 14.75 0.24
CA VAL A 50 15.34 14.96 0.94
C VAL A 50 14.51 16.06 0.26
N VAL A 51 15.16 17.18 -0.09
CA VAL A 51 14.51 18.28 -0.84
C VAL A 51 14.05 17.81 -2.22
N GLY A 52 14.87 17.07 -2.95
CA GLY A 52 14.53 16.50 -4.26
C GLY A 52 13.33 15.55 -4.21
N PHE A 53 13.23 14.75 -3.14
CA PHE A 53 12.04 13.92 -2.91
C PHE A 53 10.80 14.74 -2.63
N GLY A 54 10.92 15.73 -1.74
CA GLY A 54 9.83 16.65 -1.43
C GLY A 54 9.30 17.33 -2.69
N LEU A 55 10.20 17.82 -3.55
CA LEU A 55 9.85 18.39 -4.86
C LEU A 55 9.20 17.36 -5.78
N THR A 56 9.70 16.12 -5.83
CA THR A 56 9.11 15.03 -6.62
C THR A 56 7.67 14.72 -6.17
N LEU A 57 7.42 14.72 -4.86
CA LEU A 57 6.07 14.57 -4.32
C LEU A 57 5.20 15.76 -4.74
N LEU A 58 5.69 17.00 -4.62
CA LEU A 58 4.91 18.20 -4.95
C LEU A 58 4.58 18.37 -6.43
N VAL A 59 5.47 17.97 -7.35
CA VAL A 59 5.27 18.15 -8.79
C VAL A 59 4.20 17.20 -9.33
N ASN A 60 4.12 15.98 -8.80
CA ASN A 60 3.30 14.93 -9.39
C ASN A 60 1.86 14.87 -8.86
N THR A 61 1.53 15.64 -7.82
CA THR A 61 0.25 15.54 -7.10
C THR A 61 -0.96 16.09 -7.87
N SER A 62 -0.73 16.99 -8.83
CA SER A 62 -1.80 17.60 -9.64
C SER A 62 -2.24 16.75 -10.84
N VAL A 63 -1.52 15.67 -11.17
CA VAL A 63 -1.70 14.94 -12.43
C VAL A 63 -2.39 13.60 -12.19
N LYS A 64 -3.73 13.58 -12.23
CA LYS A 64 -4.54 12.35 -12.08
C LYS A 64 -5.11 11.89 -13.42
N THR A 65 -4.25 11.34 -14.27
CA THR A 65 -4.58 10.94 -15.65
C THR A 65 -5.07 9.50 -15.79
N ARG A 66 -4.99 8.68 -14.73
CA ARG A 66 -5.36 7.25 -14.75
C ARG A 66 -6.35 6.89 -13.66
N GLY A 67 -7.07 5.78 -13.88
CA GLY A 67 -8.12 5.29 -12.99
C GLY A 67 -7.57 4.58 -11.76
N ILE A 68 -7.46 3.26 -11.83
CA ILE A 68 -7.16 2.41 -10.68
C ILE A 68 -5.93 1.56 -10.97
N LEU A 69 -4.90 1.66 -10.13
CA LEU A 69 -3.74 0.79 -10.18
C LEU A 69 -3.95 -0.45 -9.31
N ALA A 70 -3.72 -1.63 -9.85
CA ALA A 70 -3.42 -2.83 -9.07
C ALA A 70 -1.94 -3.15 -9.25
N SER A 71 -1.14 -3.11 -8.19
CA SER A 71 0.30 -3.34 -8.30
C SER A 71 0.74 -4.65 -7.66
N HIS A 72 1.54 -5.43 -8.40
CA HIS A 72 2.32 -6.50 -7.78
C HIS A 72 3.31 -5.88 -6.77
N SER A 73 3.69 -6.62 -5.73
CA SER A 73 4.75 -6.16 -4.82
C SER A 73 6.04 -6.89 -5.15
N ARG A 74 7.08 -6.11 -5.45
CA ARG A 74 8.41 -6.67 -5.72
C ARG A 74 9.19 -7.00 -4.44
N VAL A 75 8.82 -6.37 -3.33
CA VAL A 75 9.51 -6.48 -2.03
C VAL A 75 8.98 -7.66 -1.21
N ALA A 76 7.69 -7.98 -1.31
CA ALA A 76 7.05 -9.07 -0.57
C ALA A 76 6.53 -10.18 -1.49
N LYS A 77 7.28 -10.50 -2.57
CA LYS A 77 6.88 -11.50 -3.58
C LYS A 77 6.59 -12.88 -2.97
N TRP A 78 7.18 -13.20 -1.82
CA TRP A 78 6.92 -14.46 -1.14
C TRP A 78 5.46 -14.61 -0.72
N LEU A 79 4.72 -13.52 -0.48
CA LEU A 79 3.28 -13.57 -0.21
C LEU A 79 2.44 -13.81 -1.47
N ASP A 80 3.04 -13.73 -2.67
CA ASP A 80 2.31 -13.89 -3.94
C ASP A 80 2.55 -15.28 -4.57
N LYS A 81 3.33 -16.15 -3.93
CA LYS A 81 3.67 -17.47 -4.45
C LYS A 81 2.58 -18.50 -4.15
N ASN A 82 2.38 -19.44 -5.07
CA ASN A 82 1.39 -20.51 -4.91
C ASN A 82 1.72 -21.48 -3.76
N ASN A 83 2.99 -21.57 -3.35
CA ASN A 83 3.40 -22.44 -2.24
C ASN A 83 3.27 -21.80 -0.85
N THR A 84 2.92 -20.50 -0.77
CA THR A 84 2.80 -19.75 0.49
C THR A 84 1.84 -20.40 1.49
N PRO A 85 0.63 -20.88 1.09
CA PRO A 85 -0.24 -21.67 1.96
C PRO A 85 0.45 -22.84 2.66
N GLY A 86 1.25 -23.62 1.90
CA GLY A 86 1.99 -24.77 2.42
C GLY A 86 3.04 -24.36 3.44
N THR A 87 3.81 -23.31 3.12
CA THR A 87 4.81 -22.72 4.02
C THR A 87 4.18 -22.20 5.31
N LEU A 88 3.07 -21.46 5.24
CA LEU A 88 2.38 -20.94 6.42
C LEU A 88 1.79 -22.07 7.28
N LYS A 89 1.26 -23.13 6.67
CA LYS A 89 0.77 -24.32 7.39
C LYS A 89 1.90 -25.07 8.09
N HIS A 90 3.07 -25.19 7.44
CA HIS A 90 4.25 -25.83 8.01
C HIS A 90 4.70 -25.09 9.28
N TYR A 91 4.92 -23.77 9.20
CA TYR A 91 5.32 -22.98 10.36
C TYR A 91 4.24 -22.95 11.46
N GLY A 92 2.96 -22.96 11.07
CA GLY A 92 1.85 -23.02 12.03
C GLY A 92 1.87 -24.26 12.91
N LYS A 93 2.29 -25.41 12.36
CA LYS A 93 2.43 -26.66 13.11
C LYS A 93 3.63 -26.66 14.06
N GLN A 94 4.68 -25.90 13.74
CA GLN A 94 5.90 -25.86 14.54
C GLN A 94 5.80 -24.91 15.74
N GLY A 95 4.72 -24.13 15.85
CA GLY A 95 4.59 -23.10 16.90
C GLY A 95 5.62 -21.96 16.75
N VAL A 96 6.31 -21.88 15.61
CA VAL A 96 7.36 -20.90 15.38
C VAL A 96 6.73 -19.58 14.92
N LEU A 97 6.96 -18.53 15.70
CA LEU A 97 6.82 -17.16 15.24
C LEU A 97 8.14 -16.75 14.57
N VAL A 98 8.10 -16.55 13.24
CA VAL A 98 9.12 -15.94 12.35
C VAL A 98 10.28 -16.90 11.94
N PRO A 99 10.71 -17.03 10.65
CA PRO A 99 10.76 -16.08 9.51
C PRO A 99 9.88 -16.47 8.29
N PRO A 100 9.59 -15.55 7.34
CA PRO A 100 10.34 -14.30 7.02
C PRO A 100 9.64 -12.97 7.37
N SER A 101 8.60 -12.97 8.22
CA SER A 101 7.86 -11.74 8.56
C SER A 101 7.74 -11.55 10.06
N ASN A 102 7.93 -10.32 10.53
CA ASN A 102 7.75 -9.89 11.94
C ASN A 102 6.26 -9.89 12.36
N SER A 103 5.44 -10.76 11.79
CA SER A 103 3.98 -10.75 11.92
C SER A 103 3.46 -12.15 12.19
N SER A 104 2.28 -12.25 12.79
CA SER A 104 1.68 -13.55 13.08
C SER A 104 1.36 -14.33 11.80
N ILE A 105 1.33 -15.67 11.90
CA ILE A 105 0.91 -16.55 10.80
C ILE A 105 -0.51 -16.18 10.32
N ARG A 106 -1.37 -15.80 11.26
CA ARG A 106 -2.74 -15.34 10.99
C ARG A 106 -2.76 -14.06 10.14
N ALA A 107 -1.85 -13.12 10.39
CA ALA A 107 -1.69 -11.91 9.60
C ALA A 107 -1.11 -12.21 8.21
N CYS A 108 -0.13 -13.12 8.12
CA CYS A 108 0.43 -13.56 6.84
C CYS A 108 -0.61 -14.27 5.95
N TRP A 109 -1.48 -15.11 6.54
CA TRP A 109 -2.60 -15.73 5.82
C TRP A 109 -3.58 -14.70 5.29
N ALA A 110 -3.93 -13.71 6.11
CA ALA A 110 -4.80 -12.62 5.68
C ALA A 110 -4.18 -11.81 4.53
N ALA A 111 -2.89 -11.50 4.62
CA ALA A 111 -2.15 -10.83 3.56
C ALA A 111 -2.15 -11.63 2.25
N TYR A 112 -1.84 -12.94 2.34
CA TYR A 112 -1.90 -13.84 1.19
C TYR A 112 -3.29 -13.83 0.53
N GLN A 113 -4.35 -14.06 1.31
CA GLN A 113 -5.73 -14.10 0.80
C GLN A 113 -6.15 -12.77 0.15
N SER A 114 -5.86 -11.64 0.80
CA SER A 114 -6.17 -10.31 0.27
C SER A 114 -5.44 -10.04 -1.05
N ARG A 115 -4.17 -10.43 -1.16
CA ARG A 115 -3.36 -10.22 -2.37
C ARG A 115 -3.78 -11.15 -3.51
N SER A 116 -4.04 -12.42 -3.21
CA SER A 116 -4.54 -13.38 -4.20
C SER A 116 -5.91 -12.98 -4.73
N SER A 117 -6.85 -12.59 -3.86
CA SER A 117 -8.18 -12.14 -4.30
C SER A 117 -8.14 -10.84 -5.09
N MET A 118 -7.31 -9.87 -4.69
CA MET A 118 -7.10 -8.63 -5.44
C MET A 118 -6.57 -8.93 -6.84
N ARG A 119 -5.59 -9.83 -6.95
CA ARG A 119 -5.02 -10.25 -8.24
C ARG A 119 -6.07 -10.90 -9.13
N LEU A 120 -6.80 -11.89 -8.61
CA LEU A 120 -7.86 -12.57 -9.35
C LEU A 120 -8.91 -11.57 -9.85
N PHE A 121 -9.29 -10.59 -9.02
CA PHE A 121 -10.19 -9.52 -9.44
C PHE A 121 -9.59 -8.64 -10.53
N ALA A 122 -8.35 -8.16 -10.37
CA ALA A 122 -7.69 -7.29 -11.36
C ALA A 122 -7.47 -8.00 -12.71
N GLU A 123 -7.31 -9.32 -12.72
CA GLU A 123 -7.20 -10.15 -13.94
C GLU A 123 -8.56 -10.51 -14.56
N SER A 124 -9.67 -10.27 -13.86
CA SER A 124 -11.04 -10.58 -14.34
C SER A 124 -11.60 -9.54 -15.30
N ASP A 125 -12.67 -9.89 -16.03
CA ASP A 125 -13.43 -8.94 -16.85
C ASP A 125 -14.04 -7.82 -16.02
N ALA A 126 -14.51 -8.12 -14.80
CA ALA A 126 -15.06 -7.12 -13.89
C ALA A 126 -14.01 -6.07 -13.49
N GLY A 127 -12.78 -6.51 -13.19
CA GLY A 127 -11.66 -5.61 -12.89
C GLY A 127 -11.30 -4.72 -14.07
N ARG A 128 -11.22 -5.29 -15.28
CA ARG A 128 -10.99 -4.52 -16.52
C ARG A 128 -12.11 -3.51 -16.78
N ALA A 129 -13.37 -3.91 -16.65
CA ALA A 129 -14.53 -3.04 -16.82
C ALA A 129 -14.58 -1.90 -15.79
N ALA A 130 -14.03 -2.11 -14.59
CA ALA A 130 -13.86 -1.08 -13.59
C ALA A 130 -12.70 -0.11 -13.87
N GLY A 131 -11.90 -0.35 -14.93
CA GLY A 131 -10.72 0.44 -15.26
C GLY A 131 -9.50 0.14 -14.39
N VAL A 132 -9.40 -1.08 -13.87
CA VAL A 132 -8.23 -1.55 -13.09
C VAL A 132 -7.11 -1.94 -14.03
N GLU A 133 -5.92 -1.38 -13.77
CA GLU A 133 -4.69 -1.70 -14.48
C GLU A 133 -3.77 -2.53 -13.59
N LEU A 134 -3.58 -3.81 -13.92
CA LEU A 134 -2.62 -4.67 -13.23
C LEU A 134 -1.21 -4.45 -13.77
N ARG A 135 -0.29 -3.94 -12.94
CA ARG A 135 1.10 -3.67 -13.35
C ARG A 135 2.12 -4.13 -12.31
N ALA A 136 3.25 -4.63 -12.80
CA ALA A 136 4.47 -4.75 -12.01
C ALA A 136 5.31 -3.48 -12.21
N MET A 137 5.58 -2.73 -11.14
CA MET A 137 6.40 -1.52 -11.20
C MET A 137 7.78 -1.75 -10.62
N ASP A 138 8.79 -1.22 -11.30
CA ASP A 138 10.14 -1.10 -10.76
C ASP A 138 10.16 -0.08 -9.62
N PRO A 139 10.87 -0.34 -8.51
CA PRO A 139 10.90 0.57 -7.37
C PRO A 139 11.28 2.01 -7.72
N GLU A 140 12.17 2.18 -8.69
CA GLU A 140 12.66 3.47 -9.18
C GLU A 140 11.56 4.27 -9.89
N THR A 141 10.59 3.60 -10.49
CA THR A 141 9.47 4.22 -11.23
C THR A 141 8.23 4.45 -10.36
N TRP A 142 8.16 3.80 -9.18
CA TRP A 142 6.98 3.80 -8.31
C TRP A 142 6.49 5.21 -7.99
N TRP A 143 7.41 6.08 -7.56
CA TRP A 143 7.11 7.44 -7.14
C TRP A 143 6.74 8.38 -8.30
N TRP A 144 7.08 8.01 -9.54
CA TRP A 144 6.72 8.76 -10.74
C TRP A 144 5.41 8.27 -11.36
N GLU A 145 5.12 6.98 -11.23
CA GLU A 145 3.95 6.35 -11.83
C GLU A 145 2.73 6.38 -10.92
N LEU A 146 2.88 6.10 -9.63
CA LEU A 146 1.77 6.06 -8.68
C LEU A 146 0.95 7.37 -8.64
N PRO A 147 1.55 8.57 -8.62
CA PRO A 147 0.79 9.81 -8.59
C PRO A 147 -0.16 9.99 -9.78
N LYS A 148 0.07 9.31 -10.91
CA LYS A 148 -0.77 9.42 -12.12
C LYS A 148 -2.15 8.81 -11.93
N TYR A 149 -2.34 7.96 -10.91
CA TYR A 149 -3.60 7.26 -10.66
C TYR A 149 -4.45 7.97 -9.61
N ARG A 150 -5.76 7.86 -9.76
CA ARG A 150 -6.74 8.27 -8.76
C ARG A 150 -6.76 7.30 -7.58
N PHE A 151 -6.69 6.01 -7.87
CA PHE A 151 -6.79 4.95 -6.87
C PHE A 151 -5.67 3.92 -6.95
N LEU A 152 -5.40 3.28 -5.81
CA LEU A 152 -4.55 2.10 -5.69
C LEU A 152 -5.31 0.97 -4.99
N LEU A 153 -5.47 -0.18 -5.63
CA LEU A 153 -5.86 -1.41 -4.91
C LEU A 153 -4.74 -1.79 -3.95
N SER A 154 -5.03 -1.68 -2.67
CA SER A 154 -4.06 -1.78 -1.58
C SER A 154 -4.41 -3.00 -0.73
N PRO A 155 -4.07 -4.22 -1.17
CA PRO A 155 -4.31 -5.42 -0.38
C PRO A 155 -3.43 -5.42 0.88
N LEU A 156 -3.82 -6.21 1.87
CA LEU A 156 -3.14 -6.26 3.16
C LEU A 156 -1.65 -6.63 3.03
N GLY A 157 -0.84 -6.02 3.88
CA GLY A 157 0.54 -6.46 4.15
C GLY A 157 0.55 -7.54 5.24
N SER A 158 1.70 -8.19 5.42
CA SER A 158 1.86 -9.15 6.53
C SER A 158 1.70 -8.51 7.90
N GLY A 159 2.00 -7.21 8.03
CA GLY A 159 1.70 -6.38 9.21
C GLY A 159 0.29 -5.80 9.23
N ILE A 160 -0.66 -6.41 8.50
CA ILE A 160 -2.03 -5.93 8.22
C ILE A 160 -2.05 -4.68 7.35
N GLN A 161 -1.45 -3.59 7.83
CA GLN A 161 -1.21 -2.42 7.00
C GLN A 161 -0.20 -2.76 5.89
N THR A 162 -0.21 -1.97 4.83
CA THR A 162 0.77 -2.05 3.75
C THR A 162 1.39 -0.68 3.53
N ALA A 163 2.71 -0.64 3.36
CA ALA A 163 3.42 0.60 3.06
C ALA A 163 2.85 1.30 1.82
N LYS A 164 2.32 0.51 0.88
CA LYS A 164 1.66 1.00 -0.33
C LYS A 164 0.49 1.95 -0.03
N SER A 165 -0.26 1.75 1.07
CA SER A 165 -1.36 2.64 1.43
C SER A 165 -0.82 4.02 1.84
N VAL A 166 0.25 4.05 2.64
CA VAL A 166 0.92 5.28 3.08
C VAL A 166 1.58 5.98 1.90
N GLU A 167 2.29 5.23 1.06
CA GLU A 167 2.93 5.74 -0.16
C GLU A 167 1.91 6.36 -1.12
N ALA A 168 0.75 5.70 -1.33
CA ALA A 168 -0.34 6.23 -2.13
C ALA A 168 -0.86 7.56 -1.58
N LEU A 169 -1.13 7.60 -0.28
CA LEU A 169 -1.55 8.82 0.40
C LEU A 169 -0.53 9.95 0.23
N MET A 170 0.78 9.68 0.36
CA MET A 170 1.82 10.69 0.17
C MET A 170 1.87 11.31 -1.23
N VAL A 171 1.40 10.60 -2.26
CA VAL A 171 1.28 11.10 -3.63
C VAL A 171 -0.17 11.38 -4.05
N LEU A 172 -1.03 11.61 -3.05
CA LEU A 172 -2.44 11.95 -3.21
C LEU A 172 -3.22 10.93 -4.06
N THR A 173 -2.87 9.66 -3.97
CA THR A 173 -3.58 8.53 -4.58
C THR A 173 -4.39 7.84 -3.50
N ILE A 174 -5.68 7.64 -3.72
CA ILE A 174 -6.59 7.10 -2.71
C ILE A 174 -6.46 5.58 -2.66
N PRO A 175 -5.99 4.97 -1.55
CA PRO A 175 -5.97 3.54 -1.43
C PRO A 175 -7.41 2.99 -1.30
N ILE A 176 -7.69 1.92 -2.05
CA ILE A 176 -8.87 1.07 -1.89
C ILE A 176 -8.42 -0.18 -1.15
N VAL A 177 -8.96 -0.37 0.05
CA VAL A 177 -8.58 -1.44 0.97
C VAL A 177 -9.78 -2.35 1.21
N GLN A 178 -9.56 -3.65 1.16
CA GLN A 178 -10.56 -4.61 1.54
C GLN A 178 -10.66 -4.69 3.06
N ARG A 179 -11.85 -4.43 3.61
CA ARG A 179 -12.21 -4.75 4.99
C ARG A 179 -12.09 -6.24 5.18
N MET A 180 -11.21 -6.56 6.11
CA MET A 180 -11.10 -7.89 6.67
C MET A 180 -11.39 -7.74 8.16
N ARG A 181 -11.07 -8.76 8.95
CA ARG A 181 -11.26 -8.77 10.41
C ARG A 181 -10.44 -7.75 11.22
N PHE A 182 -9.87 -6.71 10.62
CA PHE A 182 -8.95 -5.77 11.27
C PHE A 182 -9.51 -4.36 11.20
N ALA A 183 -9.72 -3.74 12.37
CA ALA A 183 -10.26 -2.38 12.49
C ALA A 183 -9.29 -1.27 12.05
N ALA A 184 -8.02 -1.60 11.78
CA ALA A 184 -6.96 -0.63 11.50
C ALA A 184 -7.31 0.38 10.39
N PHE A 185 -8.00 -0.06 9.34
CA PHE A 185 -8.38 0.83 8.24
C PHE A 185 -9.68 1.59 8.51
N ASP A 186 -10.60 1.05 9.31
CA ASP A 186 -11.77 1.78 9.80
C ASP A 186 -11.34 2.93 10.71
N GLU A 187 -10.34 2.72 11.57
CA GLU A 187 -9.77 3.78 12.40
C GLU A 187 -9.10 4.88 11.57
N LEU A 188 -8.35 4.52 10.52
CA LEU A 188 -7.79 5.51 9.58
C LEU A 188 -8.91 6.29 8.88
N ALA A 189 -9.95 5.62 8.38
CA ALA A 189 -11.08 6.31 7.77
C ALA A 189 -11.79 7.25 8.77
N ALA A 190 -11.98 6.82 10.02
CA ALA A 190 -12.57 7.61 11.11
C ALA A 190 -11.70 8.82 11.49
N MET A 191 -10.38 8.70 11.39
CA MET A 191 -9.43 9.82 11.54
C MET A 191 -9.45 10.78 10.35
N GLY A 192 -10.26 10.51 9.32
CA GLY A 192 -10.44 11.37 8.15
C GLY A 192 -9.51 11.04 6.98
N PHE A 193 -8.77 9.93 7.01
CA PHE A 193 -7.85 9.58 5.93
C PHE A 193 -8.68 9.30 4.66
N PRO A 194 -8.25 9.81 3.48
CA PRO A 194 -8.95 9.55 2.22
C PRO A 194 -8.64 8.11 1.77
N ILE A 195 -9.38 7.15 2.31
CA ILE A 195 -9.27 5.71 2.05
C ILE A 195 -10.66 5.19 1.69
N VAL A 196 -10.74 4.32 0.69
CA VAL A 196 -11.96 3.58 0.38
C VAL A 196 -11.89 2.22 1.05
N LEU A 197 -12.94 1.88 1.80
CA LEU A 197 -13.10 0.57 2.44
C LEU A 197 -14.19 -0.21 1.70
N VAL A 198 -13.86 -1.42 1.26
CA VAL A 198 -14.79 -2.34 0.58
C VAL A 198 -14.84 -3.68 1.30
N GLU A 199 -15.98 -4.35 1.38
CA GLU A 199 -16.07 -5.72 1.88
C GLU A 199 -15.46 -6.72 0.88
N GLY A 200 -15.59 -6.40 -0.42
CA GLY A 200 -15.01 -7.21 -1.49
C GLY A 200 -14.64 -6.40 -2.73
N TRP A 201 -13.69 -6.93 -3.50
CA TRP A 201 -13.22 -6.25 -4.73
C TRP A 201 -14.31 -6.10 -5.79
N VAL A 202 -15.39 -6.88 -5.72
CA VAL A 202 -16.57 -6.73 -6.61
C VAL A 202 -17.25 -5.35 -6.49
N GLU A 203 -17.08 -4.66 -5.37
CA GLU A 203 -17.57 -3.28 -5.20
C GLU A 203 -16.76 -2.27 -6.00
N VAL A 204 -15.56 -2.63 -6.45
CA VAL A 204 -14.73 -1.77 -7.30
C VAL A 204 -15.32 -1.80 -8.71
N THR A 205 -16.20 -0.84 -8.98
CA THR A 205 -16.83 -0.62 -10.29
C THR A 205 -16.49 0.79 -10.78
N ALA A 206 -16.61 1.04 -12.09
CA ALA A 206 -16.39 2.38 -12.64
C ALA A 206 -17.31 3.43 -12.00
N ALA A 207 -18.57 3.07 -11.74
CA ALA A 207 -19.54 3.94 -11.08
C ALA A 207 -19.14 4.25 -9.62
N ASN A 208 -18.76 3.24 -8.85
CA ASN A 208 -18.31 3.43 -7.47
C ASN A 208 -16.99 4.22 -7.41
N ALA A 209 -16.04 3.95 -8.30
CA ALA A 209 -14.79 4.70 -8.38
C ALA A 209 -15.02 6.18 -8.69
N SER A 210 -15.95 6.51 -9.59
CA SER A 210 -16.35 7.89 -9.88
C SER A 210 -16.92 8.57 -8.62
N ARG A 211 -17.86 7.92 -7.94
CA ARG A 211 -18.48 8.42 -6.71
C ARG A 211 -17.46 8.63 -5.59
N TRP A 212 -16.58 7.66 -5.37
CA TRP A 212 -15.52 7.77 -4.35
C TRP A 212 -14.56 8.91 -4.67
N TRP A 213 -14.21 9.12 -5.94
CA TRP A 213 -13.31 10.19 -6.35
C TRP A 213 -13.92 11.54 -6.01
N GLN A 214 -15.18 11.78 -6.42
CA GLN A 214 -15.89 13.02 -6.11
C GLN A 214 -15.97 13.29 -4.60
N ALA A 215 -16.21 12.25 -3.79
CA ALA A 215 -16.35 12.39 -2.34
C ALA A 215 -15.02 12.61 -1.60
N LEU A 216 -13.93 11.99 -2.05
CA LEU A 216 -12.67 11.92 -1.31
C LEU A 216 -11.56 12.81 -1.90
N SER A 217 -11.57 13.10 -3.20
CA SER A 217 -10.52 13.93 -3.82
C SER A 217 -10.40 15.34 -3.22
N PRO A 218 -11.47 16.03 -2.75
CA PRO A 218 -11.33 17.32 -2.09
C PRO A 218 -10.51 17.27 -0.79
N ARG A 219 -10.31 16.08 -0.21
CA ARG A 219 -9.52 15.88 1.03
C ARG A 219 -8.03 15.68 0.76
N LEU A 220 -7.62 15.69 -0.51
CA LEU A 220 -6.23 15.49 -0.91
C LEU A 220 -5.40 16.77 -0.77
N GLU A 221 -5.99 17.89 -0.34
CA GLU A 221 -5.33 19.18 -0.12
C GLU A 221 -4.52 19.29 1.20
#